data_AF-A0A357M591-F1
#
_entry.id   AF-A0A357M591-F1
#
_cell.length_a   1.000
_cell.length_b   1.000
_cell.length_c   1.000
_cell.angle_alpha   90.00
_cell.angle_beta   90.00
_cell.angle_gamma   90.00
#
_symmetry.space_group_name_H-M   'P 1'
#
loop_
_entity.id
_entity.type
_entity.pdbx_description
1 polymer ?
#
loop_
_entity_poly.entity_id
_entity_poly.type
_entity_poly.pdbx_seq_one_letter_code
_entity_poly.pdbx_strand_id
1 'polypeptide(L)'
;DAYGYACPGQPALAAELAWRDASFTHRRTGIYATMFIAAAIAVAHVLRDPIEIISTALQFVPRRSRFYEITEDCLQMVANADNWLEAYQSINHKYANYFHCQVYQEIGTLINTFRFADNVGDGICKQVMQGNDTDSFGATAGSLLGVYFGSDSLEARWLEPFQDRIHTGLSNFHEQKLSRLTERIGRLPELLNTRQHRIQPSELYVNENTDLGF
;
A
#
# COMPACT_ATOMS: atom_id res chain seq x y z
N ASP A 1 -1.10 -1.48 2.85
CA ASP A 1 -1.57 -1.29 4.24
C ASP A 1 -2.79 -2.18 4.49
N ALA A 2 -2.75 -3.06 5.50
CA ALA A 2 -3.81 -4.04 5.77
C ALA A 2 -5.18 -3.40 6.06
N TYR A 3 -5.19 -2.20 6.64
CA TYR A 3 -6.43 -1.50 7.00
C TYR A 3 -7.20 -1.01 5.77
N GLY A 4 -6.51 -0.73 4.66
CA GLY A 4 -7.15 -0.42 3.39
C GLY A 4 -7.94 -1.60 2.84
N TYR A 5 -7.35 -2.80 2.85
CA TYR A 5 -8.03 -4.04 2.45
C TYR A 5 -9.21 -4.39 3.36
N ALA A 6 -9.08 -4.10 4.65
CA ALA A 6 -10.13 -4.35 5.62
C ALA A 6 -11.34 -3.40 5.44
N CYS A 7 -11.11 -2.18 4.96
CA CYS A 7 -12.10 -1.10 4.92
C CYS A 7 -12.44 -0.66 3.48
N PRO A 8 -12.85 -1.56 2.56
CA PRO A 8 -13.14 -1.18 1.18
C PRO A 8 -14.27 -0.13 1.14
N GLY A 9 -14.01 0.99 0.46
CA GLY A 9 -14.94 2.13 0.38
C GLY A 9 -15.10 2.92 1.70
N GLN A 10 -14.34 2.62 2.75
CA GLN A 10 -14.41 3.26 4.06
C GLN A 10 -13.06 3.91 4.46
N PRO A 11 -12.59 4.92 3.71
CA PRO A 11 -11.24 5.47 3.91
C PRO A 11 -11.04 6.18 5.25
N ALA A 12 -12.08 6.76 5.83
CA ALA A 12 -12.02 7.36 7.16
C ALA A 12 -11.64 6.33 8.23
N LEU A 13 -12.28 5.15 8.20
CA LEU A 13 -12.00 4.06 9.12
C LEU A 13 -10.62 3.45 8.84
N ALA A 14 -10.25 3.27 7.56
CA ALA A 14 -8.92 2.80 7.17
C ALA A 14 -7.81 3.68 7.76
N ALA A 15 -7.94 5.00 7.57
CA ALA A 15 -7.00 5.99 8.09
C ALA A 15 -6.96 6.02 9.63
N GLU A 16 -8.11 5.89 10.30
CA GLU A 16 -8.18 5.80 11.76
C GLU A 16 -7.43 4.59 12.32
N LEU A 17 -7.64 3.40 11.73
CA LEU A 17 -6.99 2.17 12.16
C LEU A 17 -5.47 2.23 11.91
N ALA A 18 -5.06 2.72 10.74
CA ALA A 18 -3.66 2.97 10.41
C ALA A 18 -3.00 3.96 11.38
N TRP A 19 -3.70 5.03 11.75
CA TRP A 19 -3.22 5.99 12.75
C TRP A 19 -2.98 5.32 14.11
N ARG A 20 -3.93 4.49 14.58
CA ARG A 20 -3.80 3.79 15.88
C ARG A 20 -2.59 2.87 15.90
N ASP A 21 -2.41 2.09 14.85
CA ASP A 21 -1.32 1.12 14.74
C ASP A 21 0.05 1.80 14.66
N ALA A 22 0.22 2.72 13.70
CA ALA A 22 1.51 3.39 13.51
C ALA A 22 1.87 4.36 14.64
N SER A 23 0.92 4.80 15.47
CA SER A 23 1.22 5.64 16.64
C SER A 23 2.12 4.94 17.66
N PHE A 24 2.20 3.61 17.63
CA PHE A 24 3.11 2.85 18.47
C PHE A 24 4.58 3.04 18.07
N THR A 25 4.88 3.12 16.76
CA THR A 25 6.25 3.09 16.22
C THR A 25 6.70 4.39 15.55
N HIS A 26 5.77 5.21 15.07
CA HIS A 26 6.05 6.40 14.27
C HIS A 26 5.49 7.68 14.91
N ARG A 27 5.85 8.84 14.33
CA ARG A 27 5.34 10.16 14.71
C ARG A 27 5.11 11.01 13.45
N ARG A 28 4.13 11.92 13.52
CA ARG A 28 3.86 12.96 12.50
C ARG A 28 3.82 12.37 11.09
N THR A 29 4.76 12.74 10.21
CA THR A 29 4.83 12.34 8.81
C THR A 29 4.74 10.83 8.59
N GLY A 30 5.38 10.01 9.44
CA GLY A 30 5.28 8.55 9.32
C GLY A 30 3.85 8.04 9.56
N ILE A 31 3.14 8.64 10.53
CA ILE A 31 1.73 8.36 10.79
C ILE A 31 0.85 8.88 9.62
N TYR A 32 1.13 10.07 9.11
CA TYR A 32 0.36 10.67 8.02
C TYR A 32 0.46 9.86 6.72
N ALA A 33 1.64 9.28 6.46
CA ALA A 33 1.86 8.40 5.32
C ALA A 33 1.02 7.12 5.40
N THR A 34 1.01 6.40 6.53
CA THR A 34 0.18 5.19 6.66
C THR A 34 -1.31 5.51 6.56
N MET A 35 -1.76 6.62 7.15
CA MET A 35 -3.16 7.08 7.03
C MET A 35 -3.54 7.29 5.57
N PHE A 36 -2.68 7.98 4.82
CA PHE A 36 -2.86 8.24 3.41
C PHE A 36 -2.89 6.96 2.57
N ILE A 37 -1.93 6.04 2.77
CA ILE A 37 -1.87 4.78 2.02
C ILE A 37 -3.07 3.88 2.33
N ALA A 38 -3.46 3.75 3.59
CA ALA A 38 -4.65 2.98 3.99
C ALA A 38 -5.91 3.54 3.34
N ALA A 39 -6.08 4.87 3.36
CA ALA A 39 -7.19 5.53 2.69
C ALA A 39 -7.15 5.33 1.16
N ALA A 40 -5.99 5.46 0.51
CA ALA A 40 -5.86 5.26 -0.94
C ALA A 40 -6.25 3.85 -1.36
N ILE A 41 -5.78 2.82 -0.64
CA ILE A 41 -6.16 1.42 -0.90
C ILE A 41 -7.67 1.22 -0.69
N ALA A 42 -8.24 1.76 0.39
CA ALA A 42 -9.68 1.67 0.65
C ALA A 42 -10.53 2.33 -0.46
N VAL A 43 -10.13 3.50 -0.96
CA VAL A 43 -10.82 4.21 -2.04
C VAL A 43 -10.66 3.51 -3.39
N ALA A 44 -9.50 2.90 -3.66
CA ALA A 44 -9.23 2.20 -4.92
C ALA A 44 -10.17 1.01 -5.18
N HIS A 45 -10.87 0.50 -4.15
CA HIS A 45 -11.92 -0.50 -4.32
C HIS A 45 -13.19 0.04 -4.99
N VAL A 46 -13.45 1.35 -4.93
CA VAL A 46 -14.75 1.94 -5.32
C VAL A 46 -14.63 3.05 -6.37
N LEU A 47 -13.46 3.67 -6.52
CA LEU A 47 -13.21 4.68 -7.56
C LEU A 47 -12.31 4.13 -8.67
N ARG A 48 -12.30 4.82 -9.82
CA ARG A 48 -11.58 4.41 -11.03
C ARG A 48 -10.66 5.47 -11.62
N ASP A 49 -10.72 6.72 -11.21
CA ASP A 49 -9.73 7.72 -11.60
C ASP A 49 -8.57 7.75 -10.59
N PRO A 50 -7.32 7.46 -10.99
CA PRO A 50 -6.16 7.51 -10.09
C PRO A 50 -6.00 8.85 -9.37
N ILE A 51 -6.26 9.98 -10.06
CA ILE A 51 -6.11 11.32 -9.47
C ILE A 51 -7.21 11.56 -8.42
N GLU A 52 -8.44 11.18 -8.72
CA GLU A 52 -9.56 11.23 -7.76
C GLU A 52 -9.31 10.34 -6.53
N ILE A 53 -8.77 9.12 -6.71
CA ILE A 53 -8.43 8.21 -5.61
C ILE A 53 -7.42 8.87 -4.66
N ILE A 54 -6.33 9.39 -5.22
CA ILE A 54 -5.26 10.01 -4.43
C ILE A 54 -5.74 11.28 -3.74
N SER A 55 -6.44 12.16 -4.45
CA SER A 55 -6.98 13.40 -3.87
C SER A 55 -8.01 13.12 -2.76
N THR A 56 -8.83 12.07 -2.90
CA THR A 56 -9.76 11.63 -1.86
C THR A 56 -9.02 11.10 -0.63
N ALA A 57 -7.99 10.26 -0.82
CA ALA A 57 -7.18 9.75 0.27
C ALA A 57 -6.46 10.87 1.05
N LEU A 58 -6.01 11.92 0.36
CA LEU A 58 -5.33 13.06 0.96
C LEU A 58 -6.22 13.85 1.93
N GLN A 59 -7.55 13.79 1.79
CA GLN A 59 -8.49 14.45 2.71
C GLN A 59 -8.40 13.92 4.15
N PHE A 60 -7.86 12.72 4.34
CA PHE A 60 -7.70 12.09 5.65
C PHE A 60 -6.38 12.44 6.34
N VAL A 61 -5.55 13.28 5.71
CA VAL A 61 -4.29 13.78 6.29
C VAL A 61 -4.47 15.19 6.88
N PRO A 62 -3.84 15.54 8.01
CA PRO A 62 -3.89 16.91 8.54
C PRO A 62 -3.41 17.96 7.54
N ARG A 63 -4.31 18.86 7.12
CA ARG A 63 -4.07 19.90 6.09
C ARG A 63 -2.91 20.85 6.39
N ARG A 64 -2.63 21.11 7.67
CA ARG A 64 -1.51 21.94 8.14
C ARG A 64 -0.28 21.10 8.45
N SER A 65 0.03 20.13 7.58
CA SER A 65 1.23 19.30 7.70
C SER A 65 2.08 19.42 6.45
N ARG A 66 3.40 19.34 6.64
CA ARG A 66 4.36 19.27 5.53
C ARG A 66 4.11 18.06 4.62
N PHE A 67 3.58 16.96 5.17
CA PHE A 67 3.18 15.82 4.35
C PHE A 67 2.07 16.22 3.39
N TYR A 68 0.97 16.79 3.89
CA TYR A 68 -0.15 17.23 3.05
C TYR A 68 0.33 18.18 1.95
N GLU A 69 1.11 19.20 2.33
CA GLU A 69 1.63 20.21 1.39
C GLU A 69 2.44 19.57 0.25
N ILE A 70 3.39 18.69 0.57
CA ILE A 70 4.25 18.04 -0.43
C ILE A 70 3.45 17.04 -1.27
N THR A 71 2.56 16.26 -0.65
CA THR A 71 1.73 15.29 -1.37
C THR A 71 0.78 15.97 -2.35
N GLU A 72 0.14 17.09 -1.95
CA GLU A 72 -0.69 17.91 -2.83
C GLU A 72 0.13 18.45 -4.01
N ASP A 73 1.32 18.98 -3.74
CA ASP A 73 2.19 19.50 -4.80
C ASP A 73 2.67 18.42 -5.78
N CYS A 74 3.05 17.24 -5.28
CA CYS A 74 3.36 16.08 -6.13
C CYS A 74 2.15 15.64 -6.96
N LEU A 75 0.94 15.64 -6.38
CA LEU A 75 -0.29 15.32 -7.09
C LEU A 75 -0.52 16.29 -8.25
N GLN A 76 -0.31 17.59 -8.05
CA GLN A 76 -0.42 18.59 -9.11
C GLN A 76 0.64 18.38 -10.20
N MET A 77 1.89 18.06 -9.85
CA MET A 77 2.92 17.74 -10.84
C MET A 77 2.53 16.55 -11.71
N VAL A 78 2.06 15.46 -11.08
CA VAL A 78 1.66 14.24 -11.77
C VAL A 78 0.41 14.47 -12.65
N ALA A 79 -0.57 15.23 -12.16
CA ALA A 79 -1.79 15.52 -12.90
C ALA A 79 -1.54 16.34 -14.18
N ASN A 80 -0.49 17.16 -14.19
CA ASN A 80 -0.14 18.05 -15.30
C ASN A 80 0.95 17.49 -16.24
N ALA A 81 1.54 16.34 -15.92
CA ALA A 81 2.60 15.74 -16.74
C ALA A 81 2.02 14.90 -17.88
N ASP A 82 2.71 14.88 -19.02
CA ASP A 82 2.31 14.08 -20.18
C ASP A 82 2.68 12.59 -20.00
N ASN A 83 3.73 12.33 -19.22
CA ASN A 83 4.24 10.98 -18.98
C ASN A 83 4.94 10.86 -17.62
N TRP A 84 5.16 9.61 -17.20
CA TRP A 84 5.76 9.32 -15.90
C TRP A 84 7.18 9.87 -15.73
N LEU A 85 7.97 9.97 -16.81
CA LEU A 85 9.36 10.43 -16.73
C LEU A 85 9.42 11.95 -16.48
N GLU A 86 8.53 12.71 -17.10
CA GLU A 86 8.39 14.16 -16.86
C GLU A 86 7.94 14.46 -15.42
N ALA A 87 6.93 13.75 -14.93
CA ALA A 87 6.49 13.85 -13.54
C ALA A 87 7.62 13.47 -12.57
N TYR A 88 8.34 12.38 -12.85
CA TYR A 88 9.51 11.97 -12.07
C TYR A 88 10.58 13.07 -12.03
N GLN A 89 10.93 13.66 -13.17
CA GLN A 89 11.91 14.75 -13.23
C GLN A 89 11.48 15.95 -12.39
N SER A 90 10.20 16.33 -12.45
CA SER A 90 9.65 17.45 -11.68
C SER A 90 9.71 17.18 -10.16
N ILE A 91 9.26 15.99 -9.74
CA ILE A 91 9.30 15.56 -8.34
C ILE A 91 10.74 15.49 -7.85
N ASN A 92 11.62 14.80 -8.60
CA ASN A 92 13.02 14.63 -8.25
C ASN A 92 13.74 15.98 -8.17
N HIS A 93 13.51 16.90 -9.11
CA HIS A 93 14.12 18.21 -9.09
C HIS A 93 13.72 19.04 -7.86
N LYS A 94 12.43 19.14 -7.54
CA LYS A 94 11.96 19.95 -6.42
C LYS A 94 12.29 19.33 -5.06
N TYR A 95 12.25 18.00 -4.98
CA TYR A 95 12.40 17.26 -3.72
C TYR A 95 13.73 16.50 -3.60
N ALA A 96 14.74 16.83 -4.42
CA ALA A 96 16.06 16.18 -4.45
C ALA A 96 16.78 16.09 -3.10
N ASN A 97 16.47 16.98 -2.15
CA ASN A 97 17.06 17.01 -0.82
C ASN A 97 16.46 15.97 0.14
N TYR A 98 15.33 15.36 -0.22
CA TYR A 98 14.75 14.24 0.50
C TYR A 98 15.32 12.96 -0.12
N PHE A 99 15.97 12.12 0.68
CA PHE A 99 16.59 10.87 0.22
C PHE A 99 15.74 9.65 0.64
N HIS A 100 16.23 8.44 0.33
CA HIS A 100 15.62 7.18 0.75
C HIS A 100 15.23 7.17 2.24
N CYS A 101 14.13 6.47 2.54
CA CYS A 101 13.47 6.43 3.86
C CYS A 101 12.86 7.78 4.32
N GLN A 102 12.88 8.82 3.49
CA GLN A 102 12.12 10.05 3.71
C GLN A 102 10.89 10.06 2.81
N VAL A 103 9.75 9.74 3.43
CA VAL A 103 8.48 9.42 2.75
C VAL A 103 7.93 10.50 1.79
N TYR A 104 8.48 11.72 1.80
CA TYR A 104 8.00 12.82 0.96
C TYR A 104 8.20 12.57 -0.53
N GLN A 105 9.44 12.28 -0.96
CA GLN A 105 9.72 12.02 -2.37
C GLN A 105 9.06 10.71 -2.82
N GLU A 106 9.04 9.71 -1.94
CA GLU A 106 8.46 8.40 -2.19
C GLU A 106 6.96 8.43 -2.47
N ILE A 107 6.21 9.28 -1.75
CA ILE A 107 4.78 9.44 -2.02
C ILE A 107 4.56 10.10 -3.38
N GLY A 108 5.44 11.02 -3.78
CA GLY A 108 5.41 11.57 -5.13
C GLY A 108 5.61 10.50 -6.19
N THR A 109 6.63 9.65 -6.05
CA THR A 109 6.91 8.57 -7.01
C THR A 109 5.80 7.52 -7.03
N LEU A 110 5.16 7.24 -5.89
CA LEU A 110 3.99 6.37 -5.81
C LEU A 110 2.80 6.93 -6.60
N ILE A 111 2.47 8.21 -6.43
CA ILE A 111 1.37 8.86 -7.15
C ILE A 111 1.66 8.83 -8.65
N ASN A 112 2.91 9.11 -9.03
CA ASN A 112 3.37 9.03 -10.41
C ASN A 112 3.20 7.63 -11.00
N THR A 113 3.68 6.60 -10.30
CA THR A 113 3.48 5.19 -10.70
C THR A 113 2.01 4.89 -10.88
N PHE A 114 1.18 5.23 -9.89
CA PHE A 114 -0.23 4.86 -9.90
C PHE A 114 -1.00 5.50 -11.06
N ARG A 115 -0.63 6.73 -11.44
CA ARG A 115 -1.25 7.45 -12.56
C ARG A 115 -0.89 6.88 -13.94
N PHE A 116 0.34 6.39 -14.12
CA PHE A 116 0.88 6.02 -15.42
C PHE A 116 1.18 4.53 -15.58
N ALA A 117 0.80 3.70 -14.60
CA ALA A 117 0.85 2.25 -14.74
C ALA A 117 -0.20 1.77 -15.76
N ASP A 118 0.21 0.92 -16.68
CA ASP A 118 -0.70 0.26 -17.63
C ASP A 118 -1.31 -1.02 -17.04
N ASN A 119 -0.56 -1.66 -16.15
CA ASN A 119 -0.95 -2.84 -15.37
C ASN A 119 -0.05 -2.97 -14.12
N VAL A 120 -0.27 -3.98 -13.29
CA VAL A 120 0.48 -4.16 -12.04
C VAL A 120 1.97 -4.37 -12.27
N GLY A 121 2.36 -5.23 -13.23
CA GLY A 121 3.77 -5.52 -13.51
C GLY A 121 4.52 -4.28 -14.03
N ASP A 122 3.91 -3.56 -14.96
CA ASP A 122 4.44 -2.29 -15.46
C ASP A 122 4.55 -1.23 -14.36
N GLY A 123 3.54 -1.10 -13.49
CA GLY A 123 3.59 -0.19 -12.35
C GLY A 123 4.68 -0.54 -11.33
N ILE A 124 4.88 -1.82 -11.01
CA ILE A 124 6.00 -2.28 -10.16
C ILE A 124 7.34 -1.87 -10.79
N CYS A 125 7.52 -2.11 -12.08
CA CYS A 125 8.73 -1.70 -12.80
C CYS A 125 8.94 -0.18 -12.74
N LYS A 126 7.90 0.62 -13.04
CA LYS A 126 7.96 2.09 -12.95
C LYS A 126 8.31 2.57 -11.54
N GLN A 127 7.75 1.96 -10.50
CA GLN A 127 8.08 2.32 -9.11
C GLN A 127 9.55 2.05 -8.79
N VAL A 128 10.06 0.88 -9.15
CA VAL A 128 11.47 0.50 -8.89
C VAL A 128 12.43 1.37 -9.70
N MET A 129 12.11 1.70 -10.96
CA MET A 129 12.93 2.56 -11.82
C MET A 129 13.06 3.99 -11.31
N GLN A 130 12.10 4.49 -10.52
CA GLN A 130 12.18 5.82 -9.90
C GLN A 130 13.17 5.90 -8.73
N GLY A 131 13.71 4.76 -8.27
CA GLY A 131 14.75 4.70 -7.24
C GLY A 131 14.23 4.89 -5.81
N ASN A 132 15.11 5.39 -4.94
CA ASN A 132 14.92 5.56 -3.50
C ASN A 132 14.70 4.21 -2.73
N ASP A 133 13.67 4.10 -1.89
CA ASP A 133 13.29 2.91 -1.10
C ASP A 133 12.46 1.93 -1.95
N THR A 134 13.16 1.21 -2.83
CA THR A 134 12.53 0.43 -3.90
C THR A 134 11.76 -0.79 -3.40
N ASP A 135 12.13 -1.39 -2.26
CA ASP A 135 11.42 -2.52 -1.68
C ASP A 135 10.13 -2.07 -0.99
N SER A 136 10.19 -1.07 -0.11
CA SER A 136 9.01 -0.60 0.64
C SER A 136 7.96 0.02 -0.29
N PHE A 137 8.41 0.86 -1.23
CA PHE A 137 7.49 1.50 -2.16
C PHE A 137 7.12 0.59 -3.34
N GLY A 138 7.96 -0.35 -3.73
CA GLY A 138 7.58 -1.44 -4.64
C GLY A 138 6.43 -2.28 -4.07
N ALA A 139 6.52 -2.66 -2.79
CA ALA A 139 5.45 -3.36 -2.09
C ALA A 139 4.17 -2.52 -1.95
N THR A 140 4.31 -1.23 -1.64
CA THR A 140 3.18 -0.29 -1.52
C THR A 140 2.47 -0.06 -2.86
N ALA A 141 3.24 0.14 -3.94
CA ALA A 141 2.71 0.28 -5.29
C ALA A 141 1.99 -1.01 -5.72
N GLY A 142 2.62 -2.18 -5.55
CA GLY A 142 1.99 -3.46 -5.87
C GLY A 142 0.68 -3.69 -5.10
N SER A 143 0.63 -3.30 -3.82
CA SER A 143 -0.57 -3.37 -2.99
C SER A 143 -1.71 -2.50 -3.54
N LEU A 144 -1.44 -1.25 -3.88
CA LEU A 144 -2.44 -0.31 -4.42
C LEU A 144 -2.88 -0.70 -5.84
N LEU A 145 -1.92 -1.01 -6.72
CA LEU A 145 -2.15 -1.42 -8.11
C LEU A 145 -2.95 -2.73 -8.16
N GLY A 146 -2.65 -3.69 -7.29
CA GLY A 146 -3.37 -4.97 -7.23
C GLY A 146 -4.85 -4.82 -6.87
N VAL A 147 -5.19 -3.86 -5.99
CA VAL A 147 -6.59 -3.51 -5.72
C VAL A 147 -7.24 -2.86 -6.94
N TYR A 148 -6.54 -1.90 -7.55
CA TYR A 148 -7.07 -1.08 -8.62
C TYR A 148 -7.31 -1.85 -9.93
N PHE A 149 -6.32 -2.64 -10.37
CA PHE A 149 -6.38 -3.46 -11.59
C PHE A 149 -7.02 -4.84 -11.37
N GLY A 150 -7.10 -5.32 -10.12
CA GLY A 150 -7.67 -6.62 -9.76
C GLY A 150 -6.65 -7.78 -9.81
N SER A 151 -7.04 -8.92 -9.23
CA SER A 151 -6.17 -10.10 -9.04
C SER A 151 -5.60 -10.68 -10.34
N ASP A 152 -6.38 -10.62 -11.42
CA ASP A 152 -6.03 -11.30 -12.68
C ASP A 152 -5.05 -10.47 -13.54
N SER A 153 -4.71 -9.28 -13.09
CA SER A 153 -3.81 -8.35 -13.79
C SER A 153 -2.32 -8.60 -13.51
N LEU A 154 -1.99 -9.44 -12.52
CA LEU A 154 -0.62 -9.81 -12.20
C LEU A 154 -0.24 -11.09 -12.94
N GLU A 155 0.74 -10.98 -13.83
CA GLU A 155 1.21 -12.10 -14.64
C GLU A 155 1.87 -13.20 -13.79
N ALA A 156 1.69 -14.46 -14.16
CA ALA A 156 2.21 -15.62 -13.42
C ALA A 156 3.72 -15.55 -13.13
N ARG A 157 4.51 -14.97 -14.04
CA ARG A 157 5.97 -14.78 -13.87
C ARG A 157 6.37 -14.03 -12.59
N TRP A 158 5.48 -13.21 -12.03
CA TRP A 158 5.72 -12.49 -10.78
C TRP A 158 5.47 -13.34 -9.54
N LEU A 159 4.65 -14.40 -9.67
CA LEU A 159 4.23 -15.27 -8.56
C LEU A 159 4.98 -16.60 -8.56
N GLU A 160 5.27 -17.17 -9.73
CA GLU A 160 5.94 -18.45 -9.92
C GLU A 160 7.25 -18.59 -9.12
N PRO A 161 8.14 -17.57 -9.04
CA PRO A 161 9.38 -17.68 -8.28
C PRO A 161 9.18 -17.93 -6.78
N PHE A 162 8.05 -17.49 -6.22
CA PHE A 162 7.74 -17.67 -4.80
C PHE A 162 7.22 -19.07 -4.49
N GLN A 163 6.74 -19.83 -5.48
CA GLN A 163 6.20 -21.19 -5.29
C GLN A 163 5.15 -21.29 -4.16
N ASP A 164 4.28 -20.28 -4.06
CA ASP A 164 3.28 -20.12 -2.98
C ASP A 164 3.89 -20.07 -1.56
N ARG A 165 5.16 -19.65 -1.42
CA ARG A 165 5.87 -19.62 -0.14
C ARG A 165 6.24 -18.22 0.33
N ILE A 166 6.06 -17.98 1.62
CA ILE A 166 6.56 -16.82 2.37
C ILE A 166 7.48 -17.30 3.50
N HIS A 167 8.58 -16.58 3.71
CA HIS A 167 9.49 -16.80 4.83
C HIS A 167 9.42 -15.62 5.79
N THR A 168 9.38 -15.90 7.09
CA THR A 168 9.30 -14.89 8.15
C THR A 168 10.37 -15.12 9.22
N GLY A 169 10.85 -14.03 9.80
CA GLY A 169 11.73 -14.04 10.98
C GLY A 169 10.97 -13.99 12.32
N LEU A 170 9.64 -14.02 12.30
CA LEU A 170 8.83 -13.96 13.51
C LEU A 170 8.93 -15.28 14.29
N SER A 171 9.36 -15.19 15.56
CA SER A 171 9.39 -16.33 16.46
C SER A 171 7.99 -16.90 16.66
N ASN A 172 7.87 -18.23 16.65
CA ASN A 172 6.62 -18.98 16.79
C ASN A 172 5.55 -18.67 15.72
N PHE A 173 5.96 -18.19 14.55
CA PHE A 173 5.09 -18.06 13.38
C PHE A 173 5.49 -19.07 12.30
N HIS A 174 4.60 -20.01 11.98
CA HIS A 174 4.90 -21.15 11.10
C HIS A 174 4.11 -21.15 9.79
N GLU A 175 3.29 -20.13 9.53
CA GLU A 175 2.59 -20.02 8.25
C GLU A 175 3.57 -19.67 7.13
N GLN A 176 3.66 -20.55 6.14
CA GLN A 176 4.55 -20.38 4.99
C GLN A 176 3.80 -20.25 3.68
N LYS A 177 2.48 -20.42 3.63
CA LYS A 177 1.72 -20.35 2.38
C LYS A 177 1.25 -18.94 2.08
N LEU A 178 1.67 -18.39 0.93
CA LEU A 178 1.26 -17.06 0.49
C LEU A 178 -0.26 -17.00 0.23
N SER A 179 -0.81 -18.04 -0.39
CA SER A 179 -2.24 -18.21 -0.65
C SER A 179 -3.09 -18.10 0.63
N ARG A 180 -2.64 -18.74 1.73
CA ARG A 180 -3.32 -18.67 3.04
C ARG A 180 -3.29 -17.27 3.64
N LEU A 181 -2.16 -16.56 3.52
CA LEU A 181 -2.08 -15.17 3.94
C LEU A 181 -3.09 -14.31 3.16
N THR A 182 -3.19 -14.50 1.84
CA THR A 182 -4.15 -13.79 0.98
C THR A 182 -5.60 -14.10 1.37
N GLU A 183 -5.95 -15.37 1.61
CA GLU A 183 -7.27 -15.77 2.12
C GLU A 183 -7.61 -15.05 3.43
N ARG A 184 -6.66 -14.99 4.38
CA ARG A 184 -6.86 -14.31 5.65
C ARG A 184 -7.08 -12.81 5.48
N ILE A 185 -6.27 -12.14 4.65
CA ILE A 185 -6.43 -10.72 4.36
C ILE A 185 -7.79 -10.46 3.68
N GLY A 186 -8.21 -11.33 2.76
CA GLY A 186 -9.49 -11.24 2.07
C GLY A 186 -10.72 -11.36 2.97
N ARG A 187 -10.58 -11.96 4.16
CA ARG A 187 -11.67 -12.07 5.16
C ARG A 187 -11.83 -10.83 6.03
N LEU A 188 -10.87 -9.90 6.04
CA LEU A 188 -10.90 -8.73 6.93
C LEU A 188 -12.17 -7.87 6.81
N PRO A 189 -12.71 -7.59 5.61
CA PRO A 189 -13.96 -6.84 5.47
C PRO A 189 -15.15 -7.50 6.18
N GLU A 190 -15.28 -8.84 6.08
CA GLU A 190 -16.35 -9.59 6.73
C GLU A 190 -16.24 -9.47 8.26
N LEU A 191 -15.03 -9.63 8.79
CA LEU A 191 -14.75 -9.60 10.23
C LEU A 191 -15.06 -8.23 10.85
N LEU A 192 -14.78 -7.14 10.13
CA LEU A 192 -15.15 -5.80 10.58
C LEU A 192 -16.67 -5.59 10.59
N ASN A 193 -17.38 -6.14 9.62
CA ASN A 193 -18.85 -6.00 9.52
C ASN A 193 -19.60 -6.85 10.55
N THR A 194 -19.08 -8.01 10.96
CA THR A 194 -19.72 -8.89 11.94
C THR A 194 -19.48 -8.47 13.40
N ARG A 195 -18.61 -7.48 13.67
CA ARG A 195 -18.20 -7.04 15.01
C ARG A 195 -17.71 -8.20 15.92
N GLN A 196 -17.23 -9.29 15.33
CA GLN A 196 -16.53 -10.33 16.08
C GLN A 196 -15.15 -9.80 16.47
N HIS A 197 -15.08 -9.14 17.62
CA HIS A 197 -13.86 -8.50 18.13
C HIS A 197 -12.85 -9.49 18.75
N ARG A 198 -13.22 -10.77 18.85
CA ARG A 198 -12.35 -11.87 19.26
C ARG A 198 -12.48 -12.99 18.26
N ILE A 199 -11.50 -13.07 17.39
CA ILE A 199 -11.25 -14.25 16.57
C ILE A 199 -10.18 -15.02 17.32
N GLN A 200 -10.41 -16.30 17.60
CA GLN A 200 -9.34 -17.12 18.18
C GLN A 200 -8.19 -17.17 17.16
N PRO A 201 -6.92 -17.02 17.55
CA PRO A 201 -5.81 -17.16 16.60
C PRO A 201 -5.93 -18.46 15.78
N SER A 202 -6.39 -19.56 16.38
CA SER A 202 -6.67 -20.83 15.71
C SER A 202 -7.72 -20.79 14.58
N GLU A 203 -8.57 -19.76 14.52
CA GLU A 203 -9.58 -19.55 13.46
C GLU A 203 -9.01 -18.78 12.25
N LEU A 204 -7.83 -18.18 12.42
CA LEU A 204 -7.06 -17.46 11.39
C LEU A 204 -5.76 -18.18 11.00
N TYR A 205 -5.27 -19.05 11.88
CA TYR A 205 -4.08 -19.87 11.73
C TYR A 205 -4.48 -21.34 11.91
N VAL A 206 -4.53 -22.10 10.82
CA VAL A 206 -4.73 -23.56 10.93
C VAL A 206 -3.37 -24.18 11.27
N ASN A 207 -3.32 -25.03 12.30
CA ASN A 207 -2.13 -25.80 12.72
C ASN A 207 -1.67 -26.86 11.69
N GLU A 208 -2.14 -26.81 10.44
CA GLU A 208 -1.76 -27.77 9.38
C GLU A 208 -0.27 -27.70 8.99
N ASN A 209 0.51 -26.79 9.59
CA ASN A 209 1.97 -26.70 9.41
C ASN A 209 2.78 -27.31 10.58
N THR A 210 2.19 -28.10 11.47
CA THR A 210 2.96 -28.84 12.50
C THR A 210 3.61 -30.12 12.00
N ASP A 211 3.71 -30.35 10.68
CA ASP A 211 4.69 -31.29 10.12
C ASP A 211 6.11 -30.71 10.25
N LEU A 212 6.49 -30.41 11.48
CA LEU A 212 7.87 -30.33 11.90
C LEU A 212 8.35 -31.77 12.01
N GLY A 213 8.73 -32.34 10.88
CA GLY A 213 9.58 -33.52 10.83
C GLY A 213 10.91 -33.18 11.50
N PHE A 214 10.95 -33.32 12.83
CA PHE A 214 12.16 -33.47 13.62
C PHE A 214 12.57 -34.94 13.64
#